data_AF-A0A165U5R3-F1
#
_entry.id   AF-A0A165U5R3-F1
#
_cell.length_a   1.000
_cell.length_b   1.000
_cell.length_c   1.000
_cell.angle_alpha   90.00
_cell.angle_beta   90.00
_cell.angle_gamma   90.00
#
_symmetry.space_group_name_H-M   'P 1'
#
loop_
_entity.id
_entity.type
_entity.pdbx_description
1 polymer ?
#
loop_
_entity_poly.entity_id
_entity_poly.type
_entity_poly.pdbx_seq_one_letter_code
_entity_poly.pdbx_strand_id
1 'polypeptide(L)'
;MKVLLRRALMVGVLAILAGCNSGVSSQKEFSRIMYQENLFPEYPKAGRTYLSFNRLHGFQVEYFGSNKSNFLWYPGNKVVLPGRWKVDGKLVCYQYGSNTYNPVTDKRGGKWSCTPREFSAKGVVASLKGDPYGLSRSKKAPYILQKCKAPKKFKLRRAATC
;
A
#
# COMPACT_ATOMS: atom_id res chain seq x y z
N MET A 1 -6.13 -40.09 -63.60
CA MET A 1 -5.92 -40.64 -62.23
C MET A 1 -4.78 -39.89 -61.55
N LYS A 2 -4.92 -39.65 -60.25
CA LYS A 2 -4.05 -38.93 -59.28
C LYS A 2 -4.17 -37.40 -59.23
N VAL A 3 -5.14 -37.00 -58.40
CA VAL A 3 -5.27 -35.70 -57.72
C VAL A 3 -4.15 -35.57 -56.69
N LEU A 4 -3.48 -34.41 -56.62
CA LEU A 4 -2.67 -34.01 -55.46
C LEU A 4 -3.03 -32.58 -55.04
N LEU A 5 -3.86 -32.53 -54.01
CA LEU A 5 -4.28 -31.36 -53.25
C LEU A 5 -3.11 -30.88 -52.37
N ARG A 6 -2.54 -29.69 -52.62
CA ARG A 6 -1.53 -29.09 -51.73
C ARG A 6 -2.20 -28.13 -50.75
N ARG A 7 -2.04 -28.46 -49.47
CA ARG A 7 -2.56 -27.76 -48.30
C ARG A 7 -1.95 -26.36 -48.15
N ALA A 8 -2.79 -25.41 -47.77
CA ALA A 8 -2.41 -24.08 -47.31
C ALA A 8 -1.60 -24.14 -46.01
N LEU A 9 -0.64 -23.22 -45.85
CA LEU A 9 -0.12 -22.84 -44.54
C LEU A 9 -0.17 -21.31 -44.44
N MET A 10 -1.17 -20.80 -43.73
CA MET A 10 -1.12 -19.46 -43.14
C MET A 10 -0.15 -19.50 -41.97
N VAL A 11 0.85 -18.63 -41.97
CA VAL A 11 1.57 -18.26 -40.74
C VAL A 11 1.20 -16.81 -40.44
N GLY A 12 0.22 -16.65 -39.56
CA GLY A 12 -0.14 -15.38 -38.97
C GLY A 12 0.99 -14.91 -38.05
N VAL A 13 1.52 -13.72 -38.33
CA VAL A 13 2.42 -13.02 -37.41
C VAL A 13 1.55 -12.48 -36.26
N LEU A 14 1.54 -13.20 -35.15
CA LEU A 14 0.99 -12.69 -33.89
C LEU A 14 1.92 -11.58 -33.38
N ALA A 15 1.49 -10.33 -33.53
CA ALA A 15 2.12 -9.20 -32.86
C ALA A 15 1.92 -9.35 -31.34
N ILE A 16 2.97 -9.75 -30.63
CA ILE A 16 2.99 -9.77 -29.17
C ILE A 16 3.02 -8.32 -28.70
N LEU A 17 1.88 -7.82 -28.23
CA LEU A 17 1.78 -6.56 -27.50
C LEU A 17 2.63 -6.65 -26.22
N ALA A 18 3.84 -6.12 -26.27
CA ALA A 18 4.69 -5.90 -25.11
C ALA A 18 4.10 -4.76 -24.24
N GLY A 19 3.08 -5.09 -23.46
CA GLY A 19 2.43 -4.16 -22.54
C GLY A 19 2.17 -4.80 -21.19
N CYS A 20 3.20 -5.00 -20.36
CA CYS A 20 3.04 -5.40 -18.95
C CYS A 20 4.31 -5.20 -18.10
N ASN A 21 4.84 -3.96 -18.00
CA ASN A 21 5.97 -3.69 -17.08
C ASN A 21 5.52 -3.38 -15.63
N SER A 22 4.22 -3.09 -15.41
CA SER A 22 3.69 -2.65 -14.10
C SER A 22 3.38 -3.81 -13.13
N GLY A 23 3.03 -4.99 -13.66
CA GLY A 23 2.64 -6.16 -12.86
C GLY A 23 3.81 -6.81 -12.12
N VAL A 24 4.97 -6.93 -12.79
CA VAL A 24 6.18 -7.55 -12.24
C VAL A 24 6.71 -6.78 -11.02
N SER A 25 6.63 -5.43 -11.05
CA SER A 25 7.07 -4.59 -9.93
C SER A 25 6.19 -4.79 -8.68
N SER A 26 4.88 -4.91 -8.86
CA SER A 26 3.93 -5.07 -7.75
C SER A 26 4.05 -6.45 -7.09
N GLN A 27 4.20 -7.51 -7.89
CA GLN A 27 4.39 -8.87 -7.39
C GLN A 27 5.73 -9.04 -6.67
N LYS A 28 6.82 -8.50 -7.22
CA LYS A 28 8.15 -8.52 -6.59
C LYS A 28 8.13 -7.81 -5.23
N GLU A 29 7.44 -6.67 -5.14
CA GLU A 29 7.29 -5.94 -3.88
C GLU A 29 6.43 -6.70 -2.87
N PHE A 30 5.36 -7.34 -3.33
CA PHE A 30 4.53 -8.18 -2.47
C PHE A 30 5.35 -9.32 -1.86
N SER A 31 6.06 -10.09 -2.69
CA SER A 31 6.92 -11.18 -2.22
C SER A 31 7.99 -10.67 -1.25
N ARG A 32 8.67 -9.57 -1.59
CA ARG A 32 9.66 -8.95 -0.70
C ARG A 32 9.08 -8.69 0.69
N ILE A 33 7.87 -8.15 0.79
CA ILE A 33 7.25 -7.86 2.08
C ILE A 33 6.84 -9.14 2.82
N MET A 34 6.26 -10.12 2.11
CA MET A 34 5.76 -11.35 2.71
C MET A 34 6.86 -12.23 3.32
N TYR A 35 8.07 -12.22 2.76
CA TYR A 35 9.22 -12.97 3.30
C TYR A 35 9.93 -12.27 4.47
N GLN A 36 9.56 -11.04 4.83
CA GLN A 36 10.12 -10.38 6.01
C GLN A 36 9.53 -10.95 7.31
N GLU A 37 10.28 -10.86 8.39
CA GLU A 37 9.76 -11.10 9.75
C GLU A 37 8.60 -10.14 10.07
N ASN A 38 7.63 -10.59 10.87
CA ASN A 38 6.58 -9.73 11.39
C ASN A 38 6.99 -9.09 12.73
N LEU A 39 7.57 -7.89 12.69
CA LEU A 39 7.98 -7.16 13.90
C LEU A 39 6.80 -6.55 14.69
N PHE A 40 5.58 -6.58 14.15
CA PHE A 40 4.39 -5.93 14.70
C PHE A 40 3.15 -6.84 14.62
N PRO A 41 3.14 -8.00 15.31
CA PRO A 41 2.06 -8.98 15.21
C PRO A 41 0.68 -8.46 15.65
N GLU A 42 0.65 -7.46 16.53
CA GLU A 42 -0.58 -6.80 17.00
C GLU A 42 -1.15 -5.75 16.02
N TYR A 43 -0.51 -5.51 14.86
CA TYR A 43 -1.02 -4.54 13.90
C TYR A 43 -2.38 -4.96 13.32
N PRO A 44 -3.34 -4.02 13.14
CA PRO A 44 -3.36 -2.67 13.70
C PRO A 44 -3.93 -2.62 15.13
N LYS A 45 -3.37 -1.75 15.97
CA LYS A 45 -3.86 -1.49 17.33
C LYS A 45 -4.24 -0.02 17.48
N ALA A 46 -5.40 0.22 18.10
CA ALA A 46 -5.87 1.55 18.40
C ALA A 46 -4.91 2.32 19.33
N GLY A 47 -4.88 3.65 19.20
CA GLY A 47 -4.00 4.51 19.97
C GLY A 47 -2.53 4.44 19.54
N ARG A 48 -2.25 4.02 18.30
CA ARG A 48 -0.88 3.90 17.77
C ARG A 48 -0.74 4.55 16.41
N THR A 49 0.44 5.09 16.17
CA THR A 49 0.87 5.55 14.84
C THR A 49 1.92 4.59 14.30
N TYR A 50 1.70 4.07 13.10
CA TYR A 50 2.63 3.17 12.42
C TYR A 50 3.30 3.88 11.25
N LEU A 51 4.57 3.54 11.03
CA LEU A 51 5.29 3.87 9.82
C LEU A 51 5.43 2.59 9.01
N SER A 52 4.85 2.56 7.82
CA SER A 52 5.02 1.48 6.85
C SER A 52 5.88 1.94 5.67
N PHE A 53 6.49 0.98 4.98
CA PHE A 53 7.27 1.25 3.77
C PHE A 53 7.02 0.16 2.72
N ASN A 54 6.79 0.61 1.48
CA ASN A 54 6.93 -0.21 0.29
C ASN A 54 7.54 0.63 -0.85
N ARG A 55 8.20 -0.01 -1.81
CA ARG A 55 8.91 0.69 -2.89
C ARG A 55 7.98 1.46 -3.84
N LEU A 56 6.71 1.07 -3.93
CA LEU A 56 5.74 1.75 -4.80
C LEU A 56 5.30 3.11 -4.22
N HIS A 57 5.02 3.15 -2.91
CA HIS A 57 4.44 4.31 -2.22
C HIS A 57 5.50 5.13 -1.45
N GLY A 58 6.62 4.51 -1.04
CA GLY A 58 7.55 5.06 -0.06
C GLY A 58 7.05 4.90 1.38
N PHE A 59 7.53 5.75 2.28
CA PHE A 59 7.06 5.79 3.67
C PHE A 59 5.62 6.29 3.78
N GLN A 60 4.80 5.60 4.55
CA GLN A 60 3.44 6.03 4.88
C GLN A 60 3.25 6.03 6.39
N VAL A 61 2.67 7.11 6.93
CA VAL A 61 2.38 7.27 8.35
C VAL A 61 0.88 7.14 8.54
N GLU A 62 0.46 6.26 9.44
CA GLU A 62 -0.95 6.04 9.69
C GLU A 62 -1.22 5.97 11.19
N TYR A 63 -2.04 6.90 11.68
CA TYR A 63 -2.54 6.89 13.06
C TYR A 63 -3.88 6.15 13.13
N PHE A 64 -4.00 5.20 14.06
CA PHE A 64 -5.21 4.42 14.34
C PHE A 64 -5.85 4.92 15.63
N GLY A 65 -6.99 5.61 15.53
CA GLY A 65 -7.76 6.12 16.66
C GLY A 65 -8.57 5.03 17.38
N SER A 66 -9.02 5.34 18.60
CA SER A 66 -9.81 4.44 19.46
C SER A 66 -11.20 4.12 18.89
N ASN A 67 -11.84 5.06 18.21
CA ASN A 67 -13.17 4.94 17.61
C ASN A 67 -13.16 4.31 16.20
N LYS A 68 -12.18 3.47 15.89
CA LYS A 68 -12.00 2.87 14.54
C LYS A 68 -11.78 3.89 13.41
N SER A 69 -11.39 5.12 13.73
CA SER A 69 -10.85 6.09 12.77
C SER A 69 -9.39 5.79 12.47
N ASN A 70 -8.96 6.11 11.26
CA ASN A 70 -7.55 6.14 10.89
C ASN A 70 -7.25 7.42 10.10
N PHE A 71 -5.98 7.84 10.14
CA PHE A 71 -5.52 9.08 9.52
C PHE A 71 -4.21 8.81 8.79
N LEU A 72 -4.25 8.87 7.47
CA LEU A 72 -3.12 8.53 6.60
C LEU A 72 -2.40 9.79 6.11
N TRP A 73 -1.09 9.78 6.25
CA TRP A 73 -0.18 10.80 5.74
C TRP A 73 0.93 10.12 4.94
N TYR A 74 1.02 10.44 3.65
CA TYR A 74 1.89 9.77 2.68
C TYR A 74 2.57 10.77 1.74
N PRO A 75 3.58 10.33 0.96
CA PRO A 75 4.44 11.24 0.21
C PRO A 75 3.68 12.03 -0.85
N GLY A 76 4.07 13.29 -1.01
CA GLY A 76 3.46 14.23 -1.96
C GLY A 76 2.10 14.79 -1.55
N ASN A 77 1.40 14.18 -0.58
CA ASN A 77 0.09 14.68 -0.15
C ASN A 77 0.23 15.89 0.78
N LYS A 78 -0.57 16.93 0.55
CA LYS A 78 -0.63 18.16 1.37
C LYS A 78 -1.65 18.05 2.51
N VAL A 79 -2.53 17.05 2.46
CA VAL A 79 -3.58 16.82 3.45
C VAL A 79 -3.40 15.48 4.14
N VAL A 80 -3.96 15.36 5.34
CA VAL A 80 -4.15 14.07 6.01
C VAL A 80 -5.43 13.45 5.45
N LEU A 81 -5.40 12.18 5.09
CA LEU A 81 -6.59 11.45 4.65
C LEU A 81 -7.28 10.78 5.85
N PRO A 82 -8.43 11.29 6.31
CA PRO A 82 -9.23 10.60 7.30
C PRO A 82 -9.90 9.38 6.66
N GLY A 83 -10.07 8.34 7.46
CA GLY A 83 -10.79 7.13 7.09
C GLY A 83 -11.33 6.38 8.29
N ARG A 84 -11.81 5.17 8.00
CA ARG A 84 -12.16 4.15 9.00
C ARG A 84 -11.34 2.89 8.77
N TRP A 85 -11.10 2.14 9.83
CA TRP A 85 -10.46 0.84 9.75
C TRP A 85 -11.25 -0.24 10.49
N LYS A 86 -11.11 -1.48 10.06
CA LYS A 86 -11.56 -2.67 10.79
C LYS A 86 -10.63 -3.85 10.56
N VAL A 87 -10.69 -4.82 11.45
CA VAL A 87 -10.11 -6.15 11.24
C VAL A 87 -11.27 -7.10 11.01
N ASP A 88 -11.17 -7.90 9.95
CA ASP A 88 -12.21 -8.81 9.49
C ASP A 88 -11.57 -10.18 9.25
N GLY A 89 -11.61 -11.04 10.26
CA GLY A 89 -10.82 -12.26 10.31
C GLY A 89 -9.32 -12.00 10.12
N LYS A 90 -8.74 -12.52 9.03
CA LYS A 90 -7.32 -12.35 8.67
C LYS A 90 -7.03 -11.08 7.86
N LEU A 91 -8.05 -10.26 7.60
CA LEU A 91 -7.93 -9.05 6.79
C LEU A 91 -7.89 -7.80 7.68
N VAL A 92 -7.15 -6.81 7.21
CA VAL A 92 -7.30 -5.43 7.65
C VAL A 92 -7.95 -4.63 6.51
N CYS A 93 -8.99 -3.88 6.84
CA CYS A 93 -9.78 -3.14 5.87
C CYS A 93 -9.77 -1.66 6.20
N TYR A 94 -9.69 -0.83 5.16
CA TYR A 94 -9.71 0.62 5.23
C TYR A 94 -10.84 1.18 4.38
N GLN A 95 -11.42 2.28 4.83
CA GLN A 95 -12.38 3.08 4.08
C GLN A 95 -11.98 4.55 4.18
N TYR A 96 -11.23 5.03 3.19
CA TYR A 96 -10.91 6.45 3.03
C TYR A 96 -12.04 7.18 2.29
N GLY A 97 -12.07 8.52 2.37
CA GLY A 97 -13.14 9.33 1.79
C GLY A 97 -13.42 9.09 0.30
N SER A 98 -14.68 9.25 -0.13
CA SER A 98 -15.13 9.01 -1.51
C SER A 98 -14.43 9.86 -2.57
N ASN A 99 -13.93 11.04 -2.19
CA ASN A 99 -13.21 11.96 -3.08
C ASN A 99 -11.70 11.69 -3.15
N THR A 100 -11.26 10.47 -2.80
CA THR A 100 -9.83 10.08 -2.86
C THR A 100 -9.58 9.10 -4.01
N TYR A 101 -8.37 9.13 -4.55
CA TYR A 101 -7.91 8.25 -5.61
C TYR A 101 -6.47 7.80 -5.34
N ASN A 102 -6.23 6.49 -5.44
CA ASN A 102 -4.91 5.90 -5.34
C ASN A 102 -4.39 5.54 -6.75
N PRO A 103 -3.42 6.30 -7.30
CA PRO A 103 -2.90 6.06 -8.65
C PRO A 103 -2.06 4.78 -8.77
N VAL A 104 -1.56 4.22 -7.66
CA VAL A 104 -0.76 2.98 -7.68
C VAL A 104 -1.66 1.75 -7.87
N THR A 105 -2.89 1.80 -7.37
CA THR A 105 -3.84 0.68 -7.45
C THR A 105 -5.03 0.93 -8.37
N ASP A 106 -5.11 2.13 -8.94
CA ASP A 106 -6.24 2.61 -9.74
C ASP A 106 -7.60 2.48 -9.04
N LYS A 107 -7.63 2.79 -7.73
CA LYS A 107 -8.84 2.65 -6.89
C LYS A 107 -9.30 4.00 -6.35
N ARG A 108 -10.60 4.25 -6.46
CA ARG A 108 -11.29 5.34 -5.75
C ARG A 108 -11.64 4.94 -4.32
N GLY A 109 -11.66 5.92 -3.42
CA GLY A 109 -12.10 5.75 -2.05
C GLY A 109 -13.61 5.56 -1.91
N GLY A 110 -14.12 5.63 -0.67
CA GLY A 110 -15.53 5.50 -0.32
C GLY A 110 -16.00 4.07 -0.06
N LYS A 111 -15.33 3.06 -0.63
CA LYS A 111 -15.60 1.64 -0.37
C LYS A 111 -14.55 1.05 0.58
N TRP A 112 -14.92 -0.03 1.27
CA TRP A 112 -13.96 -0.83 2.02
C TRP A 112 -12.96 -1.48 1.07
N SER A 113 -11.67 -1.33 1.38
CA SER A 113 -10.57 -2.02 0.71
C SER A 113 -9.80 -2.83 1.74
N CYS A 114 -9.74 -4.14 1.52
CA CYS A 114 -9.15 -5.09 2.47
C CYS A 114 -7.86 -5.69 1.90
N THR A 115 -6.91 -5.96 2.79
CA THR A 115 -5.67 -6.67 2.49
C THR A 115 -5.37 -7.68 3.60
N PRO A 116 -4.56 -8.72 3.34
CA PRO A 116 -4.08 -9.59 4.41
C PRO A 116 -3.42 -8.78 5.52
N ARG A 117 -3.86 -9.00 6.77
CA ARG A 117 -3.33 -8.28 7.95
C ARG A 117 -1.84 -8.54 8.12
N GLU A 118 -1.41 -9.77 7.89
CA GLU A 118 0.00 -10.16 7.98
C GLU A 118 0.87 -9.39 6.98
N PHE A 119 0.42 -9.24 5.73
CA PHE A 119 1.11 -8.45 4.72
C PHE A 119 1.29 -6.99 5.17
N SER A 120 0.20 -6.37 5.64
CA SER A 120 0.26 -4.98 6.13
C SER A 120 1.17 -4.84 7.35
N ALA A 121 1.10 -5.78 8.31
CA ALA A 121 1.94 -5.80 9.50
C ALA A 121 3.43 -5.96 9.16
N LYS A 122 3.76 -6.87 8.23
CA LYS A 122 5.13 -7.06 7.72
C LYS A 122 5.66 -5.85 6.96
N GLY A 123 4.79 -4.99 6.42
CA GLY A 123 5.19 -3.70 5.82
C GLY A 123 5.55 -2.61 6.83
N VAL A 124 5.23 -2.79 8.12
CA VAL A 124 5.54 -1.82 9.18
C VAL A 124 7.02 -1.88 9.56
N VAL A 125 7.65 -0.71 9.62
CA VAL A 125 9.08 -0.55 9.95
C VAL A 125 9.32 0.20 11.26
N ALA A 126 8.32 0.93 11.77
CA ALA A 126 8.37 1.57 13.08
C ALA A 126 6.97 1.84 13.63
N SER A 127 6.86 2.13 14.93
CA SER A 127 5.59 2.54 15.53
C SER A 127 5.81 3.46 16.72
N LEU A 128 4.82 4.30 17.01
CA LEU A 128 4.79 5.24 18.13
C LEU A 128 3.46 5.10 18.89
N LYS A 129 3.48 5.40 20.18
CA LYS A 129 2.26 5.50 21.01
C LYS A 129 1.55 6.83 20.69
N GLY A 130 0.22 6.79 20.62
CA GLY A 130 -0.62 7.96 20.40
C GLY A 130 -0.52 8.54 18.98
N ASP A 131 -0.82 9.83 18.88
CA ASP A 131 -0.80 10.65 17.65
C ASP A 131 0.27 11.74 17.73
N PRO A 132 1.56 11.38 17.67
CA PRO A 132 2.66 12.32 17.87
C PRO A 132 2.77 13.36 16.74
N TYR A 133 2.10 13.16 15.61
CA TYR A 133 2.07 14.11 14.50
C TYR A 133 0.76 14.92 14.44
N GLY A 134 -0.20 14.66 15.34
CA GLY A 134 -1.47 15.37 15.38
C GLY A 134 -2.35 15.12 14.15
N LEU A 135 -2.22 13.96 13.50
CA LEU A 135 -2.95 13.61 12.28
C LEU A 135 -4.47 13.62 12.48
N SER A 136 -4.92 13.30 13.69
CA SER A 136 -6.36 13.31 14.03
C SER A 136 -6.93 14.71 14.24
N ARG A 137 -6.07 15.72 14.46
CA ARG A 137 -6.47 17.08 14.85
C ARG A 137 -6.38 18.08 13.71
N SER A 138 -5.75 17.72 12.60
CA SER A 138 -5.49 18.61 11.47
C SER A 138 -5.83 17.95 10.15
N LYS A 139 -6.51 18.70 9.27
CA LYS A 139 -6.68 18.32 7.86
C LYS A 139 -5.40 18.50 7.05
N LYS A 140 -4.52 19.42 7.45
CA LYS A 140 -3.24 19.68 6.79
C LYS A 140 -2.20 18.65 7.24
N ALA A 141 -1.43 18.13 6.28
CA ALA A 141 -0.28 17.29 6.60
C ALA A 141 0.74 18.08 7.45
N PRO A 142 1.46 17.44 8.39
CA PRO A 142 2.48 18.12 9.19
C PRO A 142 3.55 18.81 8.34
N TYR A 143 3.91 18.18 7.22
CA TYR A 143 4.74 18.70 6.14
C TYR A 143 4.61 17.75 4.94
N ILE A 144 5.16 18.14 3.78
CA ILE A 144 5.21 17.26 2.60
C ILE A 144 6.20 16.12 2.86
N LEU A 145 5.65 14.91 3.04
CA LEU A 145 6.47 13.72 3.27
C LEU A 145 7.24 13.36 2.01
N GLN A 146 8.51 13.00 2.18
CA GLN A 146 9.37 12.51 1.10
C GLN A 146 9.30 10.98 1.06
N LYS A 147 9.35 10.38 -0.14
CA LYS A 147 9.25 8.92 -0.30
C LYS A 147 10.29 8.15 0.52
N CYS A 148 11.51 8.67 0.60
CA CYS A 148 12.70 7.96 1.08
C CYS A 148 13.31 8.54 2.36
N LYS A 149 12.58 9.40 3.07
CA LYS A 149 13.03 10.00 4.33
C LYS A 149 12.00 9.76 5.43
N ALA A 150 12.36 8.92 6.39
CA ALA A 150 11.50 8.63 7.53
C ALA A 150 11.24 9.91 8.36
N PRO A 151 10.02 10.10 8.88
CA PRO A 151 9.74 11.20 9.80
C PRO A 151 10.55 11.11 11.10
N LYS A 152 11.09 12.24 11.56
CA LYS A 152 12.13 12.32 12.62
C LYS A 152 11.78 11.60 13.93
N LYS A 153 10.50 11.49 14.30
CA LYS A 153 10.10 10.85 15.57
C LYS A 153 10.18 9.32 15.51
N PHE A 154 10.29 8.71 14.33
CA PHE A 154 10.39 7.25 14.22
C PHE A 154 11.84 6.79 14.35
N LYS A 155 12.03 5.74 15.14
CA LYS A 155 13.24 4.90 15.11
C LYS A 155 12.91 3.63 14.33
N LEU A 156 13.58 3.43 13.19
CA LEU A 156 13.34 2.28 12.33
C LEU A 156 13.80 1.00 13.03
N ARG A 157 12.96 -0.04 13.03
CA ARG A 157 13.28 -1.39 13.51
C ARG A 157 13.79 -2.30 12.39
N ARG A 158 13.77 -1.83 11.14
CA ARG A 158 14.47 -2.43 10.00
C ARG A 158 14.85 -1.36 8.98
N ALA A 159 15.82 -1.67 8.13
CA ALA A 159 16.15 -0.85 6.99
C ALA A 159 14.96 -0.75 6.01
N ALA A 160 14.75 0.46 5.49
CA ALA A 160 13.81 0.74 4.42
C ALA A 160 14.59 1.33 3.25
N THR A 161 14.78 0.53 2.20
CA THR A 161 15.56 0.91 1.02
C THR A 161 14.61 1.38 -0.08
N CYS A 162 14.60 2.69 -0.29
CA CYS A 162 14.40 3.23 -1.63
C CYS A 162 15.65 2.92 -2.46
#